data_AF-A0A9P6PGB1-F1
#
_entry.id   AF-A0A9P6PGB1-F1
#
_cell.length_a   1.000
_cell.length_b   1.000
_cell.length_c   1.000
_cell.angle_alpha   90.00
_cell.angle_beta   90.00
_cell.angle_gamma   90.00
#
_symmetry.space_group_name_H-M   'P 1'
#
loop_
_entity.id
_entity.type
_entity.pdbx_description
1 polymer ?
#
loop_
_entity_poly.entity_id
_entity_poly.type
_entity_poly.pdbx_seq_one_letter_code
_entity_poly.pdbx_strand_id
1 'polypeptide(L)'
;MKELYLKLRRGELRPDGAATGNEKDTSAFAGSQRLYEQIGRLVDLEVLALGTMDRFQMYYIEDFTWDLTLSKGGLRNLSGLKKLRKLSLRADFCSKMGQADVEFIDAEWPRLEQIEFGYEQTMIDDTPHWKWLKERRPGLRYVRA
;
A
#
# COMPACT_ATOMS: atom_id res chain seq x y z
N MET A 1 -5.78 -20.87 0.53
CA MET A 1 -5.35 -19.55 0.03
C MET A 1 -6.35 -18.51 0.57
N LYS A 2 -5.89 -17.59 1.42
CA LYS A 2 -6.72 -16.48 1.95
C LYS A 2 -6.28 -15.19 1.26
N GLU A 3 -7.17 -14.60 0.48
CA GLU A 3 -6.91 -13.40 -0.30
C GLU A 3 -7.83 -12.27 0.15
N LEU A 4 -7.29 -11.05 0.25
CA LEU A 4 -8.06 -9.85 0.52
C LEU A 4 -7.83 -8.84 -0.60
N TYR A 5 -8.91 -8.55 -1.32
CA TYR A 5 -8.96 -7.51 -2.35
C TYR A 5 -9.84 -6.38 -1.84
N LEU A 6 -9.22 -5.33 -1.32
CA LEU A 6 -9.94 -4.12 -0.94
C LEU A 6 -10.06 -3.22 -2.17
N LYS A 7 -11.27 -3.16 -2.71
CA LYS A 7 -11.68 -2.22 -3.75
C LYS A 7 -12.60 -1.21 -3.10
N LEU A 8 -12.16 0.04 -2.97
CA LEU A 8 -12.98 1.08 -2.35
C LEU A 8 -13.47 2.05 -3.42
N ARG A 9 -14.79 2.20 -3.50
CA ARG A 9 -15.46 3.19 -4.34
C ARG A 9 -15.49 4.52 -3.58
N ARG A 10 -15.24 5.63 -4.29
CA ARG A 10 -15.49 6.97 -3.76
C ARG A 10 -17.00 7.14 -3.53
N GLY A 11 -17.42 7.33 -2.28
CA GLY A 11 -18.79 7.77 -1.94
C GLY A 11 -19.61 6.94 -0.95
N GLU A 12 -19.20 5.71 -0.61
CA GLU A 12 -19.95 4.88 0.35
C GLU A 12 -19.40 5.05 1.77
N LEU A 13 -19.75 6.20 2.39
CA LEU A 13 -19.81 6.49 3.84
C LEU A 13 -19.87 8.03 3.98
N ARG A 14 -21.07 8.60 3.82
CA ARG A 14 -21.34 9.96 4.32
C ARG A 14 -22.41 9.85 5.42
N PRO A 15 -22.04 9.92 6.70
CA PRO A 15 -22.96 10.45 7.70
C PRO A 15 -23.11 11.95 7.42
N ASP A 16 -24.34 12.45 7.43
CA ASP A 16 -24.65 13.86 7.24
C ASP A 16 -23.95 14.74 8.29
N GLY A 17 -23.32 15.82 7.83
CA GLY A 17 -22.66 16.81 8.68
C GLY A 17 -21.49 17.48 7.96
N ALA A 18 -21.74 18.65 7.37
CA ALA A 18 -20.71 19.47 6.74
C ALA A 18 -19.69 19.97 7.77
N ALA A 19 -18.41 19.66 7.57
CA ALA A 19 -17.30 20.22 8.33
C ALA A 19 -16.14 20.62 7.41
N THR A 20 -15.54 21.77 7.74
CA THR A 20 -14.54 22.55 7.01
C THR A 20 -13.18 21.86 6.88
N GLY A 21 -12.41 22.26 5.87
CA GLY A 21 -11.27 21.55 5.26
C GLY A 21 -10.06 21.10 6.11
N ASN A 22 -10.05 21.23 7.44
CA ASN A 22 -8.96 20.72 8.28
C ASN A 22 -9.31 19.42 9.04
N GLU A 23 -10.60 19.10 9.21
CA GLU A 23 -11.05 17.93 9.98
C GLU A 23 -11.16 16.66 9.11
N LYS A 24 -11.34 16.83 7.79
CA LYS A 24 -11.43 15.71 6.83
C LYS A 24 -10.11 14.95 6.70
N ASP A 25 -8.97 15.64 6.73
CA ASP A 25 -7.67 14.99 6.54
C ASP A 25 -7.27 14.14 7.74
N THR A 26 -7.54 14.63 8.94
CA THR A 26 -7.23 13.91 10.19
C THR A 26 -8.15 12.69 10.36
N SER A 27 -9.44 12.83 10.07
CA SER A 27 -10.40 11.72 10.15
C SER A 27 -10.16 10.65 9.09
N ALA A 28 -9.82 11.05 7.86
CA ALA A 28 -9.47 10.13 6.78
C ALA A 28 -8.14 9.40 7.06
N PHE A 29 -7.14 10.09 7.62
CA PHE A 29 -5.88 9.47 8.07
C PHE A 29 -6.11 8.49 9.23
N ALA A 30 -6.90 8.86 10.25
CA ALA A 30 -7.25 7.95 11.32
C ALA A 30 -8.03 6.72 10.82
N GLY A 31 -8.88 6.91 9.80
CA GLY A 31 -9.57 5.83 9.11
C GLY A 31 -8.62 4.86 8.41
N SER A 32 -7.61 5.37 7.68
CA SER A 32 -6.63 4.52 7.01
C SER A 32 -5.72 3.78 7.99
N GLN A 33 -5.30 4.42 9.08
CA GLN A 33 -4.53 3.75 10.15
C GLN A 33 -5.30 2.57 10.76
N ARG A 34 -6.55 2.79 11.17
CA ARG A 34 -7.40 1.74 11.76
C ARG A 34 -7.61 0.58 10.80
N LEU A 35 -7.79 0.86 9.51
CA LEU A 35 -7.92 -0.19 8.52
C LEU A 35 -6.63 -1.01 8.40
N TYR A 36 -5.46 -0.37 8.35
CA TYR A 36 -4.19 -1.11 8.32
C TYR A 36 -4.00 -1.96 9.57
N GLU A 37 -4.37 -1.46 10.75
CA GLU A 37 -4.35 -2.27 11.98
C GLU A 37 -5.28 -3.49 11.88
N GLN A 38 -6.48 -3.33 11.33
CA GLN A 38 -7.42 -4.43 11.12
C GLN A 38 -6.88 -5.46 10.13
N ILE A 39 -6.30 -5.02 9.02
CA ILE A 39 -5.66 -5.90 8.04
C ILE A 39 -4.47 -6.62 8.68
N GLY A 40 -3.64 -5.92 9.47
CA GLY A 40 -2.48 -6.49 10.13
C GLY A 40 -2.79 -7.65 11.09
N ARG A 41 -4.03 -7.73 11.59
CA ARG A 41 -4.52 -8.85 12.41
C ARG A 41 -4.85 -10.10 11.60
N LEU A 42 -4.95 -10.00 10.28
CA LEU A 42 -5.18 -11.14 9.38
C LEU A 42 -3.86 -11.91 9.16
N VAL A 43 -3.30 -12.49 10.21
CA VAL A 43 -1.96 -13.13 10.20
C VAL A 43 -1.79 -14.29 9.21
N ASP A 44 -2.91 -14.86 8.75
CA ASP A 44 -2.94 -15.90 7.72
C ASP A 44 -3.07 -15.37 6.28
N LEU A 45 -3.09 -14.04 6.09
CA LEU A 45 -3.27 -13.44 4.78
C LEU A 45 -2.05 -13.74 3.89
N GLU A 46 -2.30 -14.30 2.71
CA GLU A 46 -1.26 -14.65 1.74
C GLU A 46 -1.18 -13.63 0.61
N VAL A 47 -2.26 -12.92 0.33
CA VAL A 47 -2.34 -11.93 -0.75
C VAL A 47 -2.97 -10.64 -0.23
N LEU A 48 -2.23 -9.54 -0.34
CA LEU A 48 -2.71 -8.19 -0.07
C LEU A 48 -2.66 -7.36 -1.35
N ALA A 49 -3.82 -6.95 -1.83
CA ALA A 49 -3.94 -6.01 -2.93
C ALA A 49 -4.66 -4.74 -2.46
N LEU A 50 -3.92 -3.64 -2.43
CA LEU A 50 -4.44 -2.30 -2.17
C LEU A 50 -4.44 -1.52 -3.48
N GLY A 51 -5.59 -0.94 -3.84
CA GLY A 51 -5.71 -0.17 -5.07
C GLY A 51 -6.77 0.91 -4.92
N THR A 52 -6.53 2.05 -5.57
CA THR A 52 -7.54 3.06 -5.83
C THR A 52 -8.22 2.71 -7.15
N MET A 53 -9.55 2.73 -7.16
CA MET A 53 -10.30 2.83 -8.41
C MET A 53 -10.38 4.32 -8.73
N ASP A 54 -9.63 4.76 -9.73
CA ASP A 54 -10.16 5.63 -10.78
C ASP A 54 -9.04 5.96 -11.78
N ARG A 55 -9.13 5.35 -12.96
CA ARG A 55 -8.28 5.67 -14.11
C ARG A 55 -8.66 6.99 -14.79
N PHE A 56 -9.61 7.76 -14.26
CA PHE A 56 -10.15 8.93 -14.94
C PHE A 56 -10.62 9.99 -13.96
N GLN A 57 -9.72 10.88 -13.55
CA GLN A 57 -9.97 12.32 -13.57
C GLN A 57 -8.67 13.07 -13.28
N MET A 58 -8.15 13.74 -14.32
CA MET A 58 -6.98 14.63 -14.32
C MET A 58 -7.22 15.93 -13.53
N TYR A 59 -7.82 15.85 -12.35
CA TYR A 59 -7.91 17.00 -11.46
C TYR A 59 -7.04 16.74 -10.26
N TYR A 60 -6.01 17.58 -10.11
CA TYR A 60 -5.16 17.77 -8.95
C TYR A 60 -5.99 18.13 -7.72
N ILE A 61 -6.75 17.17 -7.22
CA ILE A 61 -7.33 17.22 -5.89
C ILE A 61 -6.37 16.41 -5.04
N GLU A 62 -5.89 17.02 -3.96
CA GLU A 62 -5.04 16.46 -2.91
C GLU A 62 -5.77 15.34 -2.12
N ASP A 63 -6.45 14.44 -2.84
CA ASP A 63 -7.42 13.48 -2.37
C ASP A 63 -6.80 12.08 -2.48
N PHE A 64 -6.07 11.65 -1.44
CA PHE A 64 -6.44 10.48 -0.62
C PHE A 64 -5.29 10.04 0.30
N THR A 65 -5.60 10.04 1.59
CA THR A 65 -4.83 9.79 2.82
C THR A 65 -4.28 8.36 3.02
N TRP A 66 -4.04 7.64 1.91
CA TRP A 66 -3.53 6.28 1.93
C TRP A 66 -2.03 6.32 1.70
N ASP A 67 -1.30 6.12 2.79
CA ASP A 67 0.15 6.11 2.78
C ASP A 67 0.61 4.79 3.41
N LEU A 68 1.22 3.97 2.57
CA LEU A 68 1.79 2.67 2.94
C LEU A 68 3.28 2.82 3.29
N THR A 69 3.75 3.98 3.72
CA THR A 69 5.12 4.16 4.21
C THR A 69 5.18 4.01 5.72
N LEU A 70 6.38 3.77 6.23
CA LEU A 70 6.71 3.81 7.64
C LEU A 70 6.54 5.22 8.22
N SER A 71 6.79 6.26 7.42
CA SER A 71 6.66 7.66 7.87
C SER A 71 5.24 8.00 8.32
N LYS A 72 4.26 7.30 7.75
CA LYS A 72 2.85 7.39 8.10
C LYS A 72 2.33 6.15 8.83
N GLY A 73 3.18 5.22 9.23
CA GLY A 73 2.80 4.05 10.02
C GLY A 73 2.08 2.93 9.26
N GLY A 74 1.78 3.09 7.97
CA GLY A 74 1.03 2.10 7.19
C GLY A 74 1.70 0.73 7.17
N LEU A 75 3.01 0.68 6.88
CA LEU A 75 3.78 -0.58 6.92
C LEU A 75 3.87 -1.19 8.31
N ARG A 76 4.05 -0.37 9.36
CA ARG A 76 4.18 -0.86 10.74
C ARG A 76 2.93 -1.64 11.17
N ASN A 77 1.76 -1.13 10.80
CA ASN A 77 0.48 -1.77 11.11
C ASN A 77 0.29 -3.10 10.37
N LEU A 78 1.03 -3.35 9.28
CA LEU A 78 0.97 -4.57 8.48
C LEU A 78 2.12 -5.55 8.77
N SER A 79 2.96 -5.28 9.77
CA SER A 79 4.09 -6.15 10.19
C SER A 79 3.65 -7.58 10.53
N GLY A 80 2.42 -7.76 11.03
CA GLY A 80 1.87 -9.06 11.41
C GLY A 80 1.60 -10.04 10.26
N LEU A 81 1.65 -9.59 9.00
CA LEU A 81 1.35 -10.40 7.81
C LEU A 81 2.48 -11.35 7.41
N LYS A 82 2.96 -12.20 8.33
CA LYS A 82 4.13 -13.07 8.13
C LYS A 82 3.95 -14.17 7.08
N LYS A 83 2.70 -14.45 6.67
CA LYS A 83 2.39 -15.40 5.59
C LYS A 83 2.18 -14.74 4.22
N LEU A 84 2.39 -13.43 4.12
CA LEU A 84 2.20 -12.69 2.88
C LEU A 84 3.15 -13.21 1.78
N ARG A 85 2.56 -13.63 0.66
CA ARG A 85 3.25 -14.12 -0.54
C ARG A 85 3.16 -13.12 -1.69
N LYS A 86 2.07 -12.35 -1.77
CA LYS A 86 1.88 -11.34 -2.81
C LYS A 86 1.46 -9.99 -2.22
N LEU A 87 2.17 -8.93 -2.62
CA LEU A 87 1.85 -7.54 -2.34
C LEU A 87 1.55 -6.79 -3.64
N SER A 88 0.44 -6.06 -3.70
CA SER A 88 0.07 -5.20 -4.84
C SER A 88 0.15 -3.72 -4.45
N LEU A 89 0.96 -2.95 -5.19
CA LEU A 89 1.24 -1.52 -5.02
C LEU A 89 0.70 -0.71 -6.21
N ARG A 90 -0.53 -1.01 -6.67
CA ARG A 90 -1.11 -0.46 -7.91
C ARG A 90 -1.48 1.03 -7.86
N ALA A 91 -1.68 1.61 -6.67
CA ALA A 91 -2.09 3.00 -6.46
C ALA A 91 -0.92 3.96 -6.22
N ASP A 92 0.17 3.77 -6.98
CA ASP A 92 1.41 4.55 -6.84
C ASP A 92 2.01 4.56 -5.42
N PHE A 93 1.71 3.52 -4.62
CA PHE A 93 2.31 3.37 -3.29
C PHE A 93 3.84 3.28 -3.37
N CYS A 94 4.36 2.71 -4.47
CA CYS A 94 5.79 2.53 -4.66
C CYS A 94 6.57 3.83 -4.87
N SER A 95 5.97 4.91 -5.40
CA SER A 95 6.66 6.19 -5.61
C SER A 95 6.98 6.92 -4.31
N LYS A 96 6.15 6.69 -3.28
CA LYS A 96 6.31 7.30 -1.95
C LYS A 96 7.29 6.55 -1.04
N MET A 97 7.64 5.32 -1.40
CA MET A 97 8.51 4.47 -0.58
C MET A 97 9.97 4.88 -0.71
N GLY A 98 10.66 4.95 0.42
CA GLY A 98 12.11 5.12 0.51
C GLY A 98 12.83 3.82 0.86
N GLN A 99 14.15 3.92 1.03
CA GLN A 99 15.01 2.79 1.41
C GLN A 99 14.50 2.04 2.65
N ALA A 100 14.16 2.76 3.72
CA ALA A 100 13.68 2.15 4.96
C ALA A 100 12.37 1.36 4.79
N ASP A 101 11.47 1.81 3.92
CA ASP A 101 10.22 1.09 3.63
C ASP A 101 10.51 -0.26 2.94
N VAL A 102 11.44 -0.24 2.00
CA VAL A 102 11.85 -1.44 1.25
C VAL A 102 12.66 -2.41 2.09
N GLU A 103 13.53 -1.90 2.98
CA GLU A 103 14.22 -2.72 3.98
C GLU A 103 13.24 -3.38 4.95
N PHE A 104 12.18 -2.66 5.35
CA PHE A 104 11.12 -3.22 6.17
C PHE A 104 10.37 -4.33 5.44
N ILE A 105 10.06 -4.17 4.15
CA ILE A 105 9.44 -5.22 3.32
C ILE A 105 10.30 -6.49 3.32
N ASP A 106 11.62 -6.35 3.15
CA ASP A 106 12.56 -7.47 3.18
C ASP A 106 12.54 -8.19 4.54
N ALA A 107 12.66 -7.43 5.63
CA ALA A 107 12.77 -7.96 6.98
C ALA A 107 11.47 -8.57 7.50
N GLU A 108 10.33 -7.91 7.26
CA GLU A 108 9.07 -8.26 7.91
C GLU A 108 8.27 -9.31 7.16
N TRP A 109 8.47 -9.44 5.84
CA TRP A 109 7.73 -10.37 4.99
C TRP A 109 8.67 -11.37 4.28
N PRO A 110 9.31 -12.29 5.03
CA PRO A 110 10.28 -13.23 4.49
C PRO A 110 9.68 -14.21 3.47
N ARG A 111 8.36 -14.44 3.50
CA ARG A 111 7.65 -15.32 2.56
C ARG A 111 7.14 -14.63 1.30
N LEU A 112 7.45 -13.35 1.12
CA LEU A 112 7.02 -12.60 -0.05
C LEU A 112 7.68 -13.17 -1.31
N GLU A 113 6.86 -13.51 -2.30
CA GLU A 113 7.28 -14.13 -3.57
C GLU A 113 6.96 -13.25 -4.77
N GLN A 114 6.07 -12.28 -4.59
CA GLN A 114 5.66 -11.39 -5.66
C GLN A 114 5.33 -9.98 -5.15
N ILE A 115 5.87 -8.97 -5.83
CA ILE A 115 5.41 -7.58 -5.76
C ILE A 115 4.84 -7.19 -7.12
N GLU A 116 3.61 -6.69 -7.09
CA GLU A 116 2.90 -6.22 -8.27
C GLU A 116 2.79 -4.70 -8.23
N PHE A 117 3.12 -4.03 -9.34
CA PHE A 117 3.12 -2.58 -9.43
C PHE A 117 2.08 -2.08 -10.43
N GLY A 118 1.67 -0.82 -10.25
CA GLY A 118 0.79 -0.11 -11.17
C GLY A 118 1.47 0.21 -12.52
N TYR A 119 0.74 0.95 -13.36
CA TYR A 119 1.11 1.19 -14.77
C TYR A 119 2.38 2.05 -14.95
N GLU A 120 2.77 2.87 -13.98
CA GLU A 120 3.92 3.80 -14.03
C GLU A 120 5.24 3.16 -13.58
N GLN A 121 5.57 2.03 -14.20
CA GLN A 121 6.69 1.17 -13.79
C GLN A 121 8.09 1.72 -14.09
N THR A 122 8.22 2.73 -14.95
CA THR A 122 9.52 3.22 -15.43
C THR A 122 10.43 3.73 -14.32
N MET A 123 9.89 4.08 -13.14
CA MET A 123 10.70 4.53 -12.02
C MET A 123 11.32 3.39 -11.19
N ILE A 124 10.71 2.20 -11.14
CA ILE A 124 11.13 1.15 -10.19
C ILE A 124 12.47 0.53 -10.58
N ASP A 125 12.68 0.30 -11.88
CA ASP A 125 13.91 -0.30 -12.37
C ASP A 125 15.12 0.61 -12.18
N ASP A 126 14.92 1.92 -12.07
CA ASP A 126 15.98 2.91 -11.87
C ASP A 126 16.13 3.40 -10.42
N THR A 127 15.19 3.04 -9.55
CA THR A 127 15.21 3.50 -8.16
C THR A 127 16.17 2.65 -7.30
N PRO A 128 17.17 3.25 -6.62
CA PRO A 128 18.23 2.51 -5.92
C PRO A 128 17.72 1.50 -4.89
N HIS A 129 16.69 1.83 -4.11
CA HIS A 129 16.17 0.94 -3.07
C HIS A 129 15.45 -0.29 -3.64
N TRP A 130 14.76 -0.16 -4.76
CA TRP A 130 14.13 -1.30 -5.45
C TRP A 130 15.18 -2.19 -6.13
N LYS A 131 16.25 -1.60 -6.69
CA LYS A 131 17.42 -2.36 -7.17
C LYS A 131 18.05 -3.19 -6.04
N TRP A 132 18.29 -2.56 -4.89
CA TRP A 132 18.81 -3.24 -3.70
C TRP A 132 17.96 -4.47 -3.30
N LEU A 133 16.63 -4.34 -3.28
CA LEU A 133 15.76 -5.47 -2.95
C LEU A 133 15.83 -6.60 -3.98
N LYS A 134 15.92 -6.26 -5.28
CA LYS A 134 16.06 -7.25 -6.36
C LYS A 134 17.35 -8.06 -6.23
N GLU A 135 18.45 -7.38 -5.93
CA GLU A 135 19.76 -8.02 -5.73
C GLU A 135 19.76 -8.91 -4.48
N ARG A 136 19.13 -8.45 -3.40
CA ARG A 136 19.05 -9.18 -2.13
C ARG A 136 18.08 -10.37 -2.18
N ARG A 137 17.00 -10.27 -2.94
CA ARG A 137 15.97 -11.31 -3.10
C ARG A 137 15.78 -11.69 -4.58
N PRO A 138 16.75 -12.38 -5.21
CA PRO A 138 16.67 -12.71 -6.63
C PRO A 138 15.49 -13.63 -7.01
N GLY A 139 14.91 -14.36 -6.05
CA GLY A 139 13.70 -15.17 -6.25
C GLY A 139 12.38 -14.39 -6.17
N LEU A 140 12.41 -13.11 -5.76
CA LEU A 140 11.22 -12.27 -5.67
C LEU A 140 10.79 -11.82 -7.07
N ARG A 141 9.53 -12.04 -7.44
CA ARG A 141 9.00 -11.67 -8.75
C ARG A 141 8.41 -10.26 -8.74
N TYR A 142 8.73 -9.48 -9.77
CA TYR A 142 8.23 -8.12 -9.96
C TYR A 142 7.30 -8.13 -11.17
N VAL A 143 6.01 -7.86 -10.97
CA VAL A 143 4.96 -8.02 -11.99
C VAL A 143 4.29 -6.69 -12.30
N ARG A 144 3.96 -6.48 -13.58
CA ARG A 144 3.13 -5.38 -14.05
C ARG A 144 1.66 -5.78 -14.09
N ALA A 145 0.80 -4.92 -13.52
CA ALA A 145 -0.65 -5.07 -13.48
C ALA A 145 -1.39 -4.38 -14.62
#